data_AF-A0A975M4F5-F1
#
_entry.id   AF-A0A975M4F5-F1
#
_cell.length_a   1.000
_cell.length_b   1.000
_cell.length_c   1.000
_cell.angle_alpha   90.00
_cell.angle_beta   90.00
_cell.angle_gamma   90.00
#
_symmetry.space_group_name_H-M   'P 1'
#
loop_
_entity.id
_entity.type
_entity.pdbx_description
1 polymer ?
#
loop_
_entity_poly.entity_id
_entity_poly.type
_entity_poly.pdbx_seq_one_letter_code
_entity_poly.pdbx_strand_id
1 'polypeptide(L)'
;MLGTGLHAQILYLGDTAVPLGAVGALVLSCAIAVFAGLWAGSAVWSAAAGAIAYLVLGLFSLDLGDTPLIITGTALEEQPGIVLAGLIWLYGQAAVTVLAVLLTRRVQARERRFLAEQAAAEMPTPYPPPYPG
;
A
#
# COMPACT_ATOMS: atom_id res chain seq x y z
N MET A 1 -2.75 10.42 -9.35
CA MET A 1 -3.12 11.84 -9.17
C MET A 1 -3.80 12.12 -7.85
N LEU A 2 -4.85 11.40 -7.44
CA LEU A 2 -5.51 11.65 -6.14
C LEU A 2 -4.57 11.61 -4.92
N GLY A 3 -3.69 10.61 -4.81
CA GLY A 3 -2.67 10.56 -3.75
C GLY A 3 -1.72 11.77 -3.79
N THR A 4 -1.36 12.23 -4.98
CA THR A 4 -0.58 13.45 -5.17
C THR A 4 -1.37 14.74 -4.86
N GLY A 5 -2.70 14.75 -4.98
CA GLY A 5 -3.50 15.86 -4.45
C GLY A 5 -3.53 15.86 -2.92
N LEU A 6 -3.67 14.67 -2.33
CA LEU A 6 -3.76 14.48 -0.89
C LEU A 6 -2.42 14.75 -0.17
N HIS A 7 -1.28 14.35 -0.74
CA HIS A 7 0.03 14.57 -0.13
C HIS A 7 0.39 16.06 0.04
N ALA A 8 -0.16 16.92 -0.83
CA ALA A 8 0.07 18.36 -0.81
C ALA A 8 -0.66 19.06 0.34
N GLN A 9 -1.52 18.34 1.09
CA GLN A 9 -2.23 18.88 2.23
C GLN A 9 -1.33 18.87 3.47
N ILE A 10 -0.85 20.06 3.85
CA ILE A 10 -0.06 20.27 5.07
C ILE A 10 -0.93 21.03 6.07
N LEU A 11 -1.07 20.46 7.27
CA LEU A 11 -1.70 21.15 8.39
C LEU A 11 -0.65 21.95 9.13
N TYR A 12 -0.93 23.21 9.44
CA TYR A 12 -0.04 24.05 10.26
C TYR A 12 -0.63 24.23 11.66
N LEU A 13 0.15 23.84 12.68
CA LEU A 13 -0.15 24.08 14.09
C LEU A 13 0.80 25.17 14.59
N GLY A 14 0.35 26.42 14.51
CA GLY A 14 1.26 27.57 14.63
C GLY A 14 2.29 27.53 13.50
N ASP A 15 3.58 27.63 13.85
CA ASP A 15 4.69 27.55 12.91
C ASP A 15 5.13 26.11 12.60
N THR A 16 4.49 25.11 13.20
CA THR A 16 4.85 23.69 12.99
C THR A 16 4.06 23.09 11.84
N ALA A 17 4.75 22.68 10.78
CA ALA A 17 4.17 21.92 9.67
C ALA A 17 3.94 20.45 10.04
N VAL A 18 2.72 19.97 9.89
CA VAL A 18 2.31 18.57 10.11
C VAL A 18 1.79 17.99 8.78
N PRO A 19 2.58 17.16 8.08
CA PRO A 19 2.24 16.67 6.74
C PRO A 19 1.27 15.48 6.78
N LEU A 20 0.10 15.66 7.41
CA LEU A 20 -0.93 14.63 7.54
C LEU A 20 -1.44 14.15 6.16
N GLY A 21 -1.45 15.03 5.16
CA GLY A 21 -1.81 14.67 3.80
C GLY A 21 -0.92 13.58 3.22
N ALA A 22 0.40 13.63 3.45
CA ALA A 22 1.34 12.61 2.98
C ALA A 22 1.04 11.26 3.63
N VAL A 23 0.73 11.23 4.93
CA VAL A 23 0.33 10.00 5.64
C VAL A 23 -0.99 9.45 5.09
N GLY A 24 -1.98 10.32 4.88
CA GLY A 24 -3.27 9.92 4.29
C GLY A 24 -3.12 9.36 2.87
N ALA A 25 -2.24 9.96 2.07
CA ALA A 25 -1.92 9.47 0.73
C ALA A 25 -1.30 8.06 0.76
N LEU A 26 -0.41 7.78 1.74
CA LEU A 26 0.18 6.44 1.93
C LEU A 26 -0.87 5.39 2.30
N VAL A 27 -1.81 5.74 3.18
CA VAL A 27 -2.92 4.85 3.54
C VAL A 27 -3.79 4.56 2.32
N LEU A 28 -4.15 5.59 1.56
CA LEU A 28 -4.93 5.44 0.32
C LEU A 28 -4.20 4.54 -0.69
N SER A 29 -2.91 4.78 -0.92
CA SER A 29 -2.12 3.97 -1.86
C SER A 29 -2.00 2.52 -1.40
N CYS A 30 -1.79 2.29 -0.10
CA CYS A 30 -1.76 0.95 0.47
C CYS A 30 -3.10 0.23 0.23
N ALA A 31 -4.22 0.89 0.48
CA ALA A 31 -5.55 0.33 0.29
C ALA A 31 -5.80 -0.04 -1.18
N ILE A 32 -5.43 0.83 -2.13
CA ILE A 32 -5.55 0.54 -3.57
C ILE A 32 -4.68 -0.65 -3.98
N ALA A 33 -3.44 -0.73 -3.50
CA ALA A 33 -2.56 -1.85 -3.81
C ALA A 33 -3.07 -3.18 -3.21
N VAL A 34 -3.59 -3.16 -1.98
CA VAL A 34 -4.26 -4.34 -1.39
C VAL A 34 -5.48 -4.74 -2.21
N PHE A 35 -6.34 -3.78 -2.54
CA PHE A 35 -7.54 -4.01 -3.35
C PHE A 35 -7.21 -4.65 -4.69
N ALA A 36 -6.19 -4.16 -5.41
CA ALA A 36 -5.76 -4.73 -6.69
C ALA A 36 -5.37 -6.22 -6.56
N GLY A 37 -4.62 -6.57 -5.51
CA GLY A 37 -4.21 -7.96 -5.29
C GLY A 37 -5.31 -8.89 -4.79
N LEU A 38 -6.27 -8.37 -4.01
CA LEU A 38 -7.44 -9.12 -3.60
C LEU A 38 -8.40 -9.35 -4.77
N TRP A 39 -8.70 -8.31 -5.56
CA TRP A 39 -9.54 -8.43 -6.75
C TRP A 39 -8.94 -9.44 -7.74
N ALA A 40 -7.64 -9.37 -8.00
CA ALA A 40 -6.98 -10.29 -8.92
C ALA A 40 -6.63 -11.67 -8.30
N GLY A 41 -6.95 -11.91 -7.02
CA GLY A 41 -6.62 -13.16 -6.32
C GLY A 41 -5.12 -13.44 -6.20
N SER A 42 -4.25 -12.44 -6.35
CA SER A 42 -2.79 -12.62 -6.36
C SER A 42 -2.06 -11.40 -5.80
N ALA A 43 -1.19 -11.64 -4.82
CA ALA A 43 -0.35 -10.61 -4.21
C ALA A 43 0.66 -9.99 -5.20
N VAL A 44 0.90 -10.62 -6.35
CA VAL A 44 1.72 -10.05 -7.43
C VAL A 44 1.09 -8.75 -7.94
N TRP A 45 -0.24 -8.69 -8.03
CA TRP A 45 -0.94 -7.48 -8.47
C TRP A 45 -0.87 -6.35 -7.44
N SER A 46 -0.80 -6.66 -6.14
CA SER A 46 -0.47 -5.65 -5.12
C SER A 46 0.94 -5.09 -5.30
N ALA A 47 1.93 -5.95 -5.57
CA ALA A 47 3.30 -5.53 -5.83
C ALA A 47 3.40 -4.66 -7.09
N ALA A 48 2.76 -5.08 -8.18
CA ALA A 48 2.75 -4.34 -9.44
C ALA A 48 2.11 -2.95 -9.28
N ALA A 49 0.95 -2.87 -8.64
CA ALA A 49 0.27 -1.59 -8.39
C ALA A 49 1.14 -0.63 -7.56
N GLY A 50 1.74 -1.11 -6.47
CA GLY A 50 2.64 -0.31 -5.63
C GLY A 50 3.92 0.11 -6.35
N ALA A 51 4.54 -0.81 -7.11
CA ALA A 51 5.75 -0.54 -7.90
C ALA A 51 5.50 0.52 -8.99
N ILE A 52 4.40 0.40 -9.75
CA ILE A 52 4.01 1.40 -10.75
C ILE A 52 3.82 2.76 -10.09
N ALA A 53 3.11 2.80 -8.95
CA ALA A 53 2.92 4.05 -8.22
C ALA A 53 4.24 4.64 -7.72
N TYR A 54 5.18 3.82 -7.21
CA TYR A 54 6.51 4.28 -6.80
C TYR A 54 7.32 4.84 -7.96
N LEU A 55 7.28 4.20 -9.14
CA LEU A 55 7.95 4.69 -10.34
C LEU A 55 7.37 6.04 -10.80
N VAL A 56 6.05 6.20 -10.76
CA VAL A 56 5.38 7.48 -11.09
C VAL A 56 5.77 8.57 -10.08
N LEU A 57 5.83 8.25 -8.78
CA LEU A 57 6.32 9.20 -7.77
C LEU A 57 7.79 9.56 -7.99
N GLY A 58 8.64 8.60 -8.33
CA GLY A 58 10.04 8.83 -8.70
C GLY A 58 10.13 9.82 -9.86
N LEU A 59 9.34 9.60 -10.93
CA LEU A 59 9.25 10.53 -12.05
C LEU A 59 8.82 11.94 -11.62
N PHE A 60 7.88 12.05 -10.67
CA PHE A 60 7.41 13.35 -10.14
C PHE A 60 8.42 14.04 -9.23
N SER A 61 9.39 13.31 -8.69
CA SER A 61 10.51 13.88 -7.92
C SER A 61 11.69 14.32 -8.79
N LEU A 62 11.70 13.96 -10.07
CA LEU A 62 12.73 14.43 -10.99
C LEU A 62 12.48 15.88 -11.39
N ASP A 63 13.56 16.65 -11.43
CA ASP A 63 13.55 18.02 -11.93
C ASP A 63 13.63 18.01 -13.47
N LEU A 64 12.47 17.82 -14.11
CA LEU A 64 12.33 17.79 -15.57
C LEU A 64 11.89 19.14 -16.16
N GLY A 65 11.90 20.21 -15.36
CA GLY A 65 11.41 21.54 -15.70
C GLY A 65 11.95 22.60 -14.72
N ASP A 66 11.08 23.50 -14.23
CA ASP A 66 11.48 24.54 -13.26
C ASP A 66 11.33 24.11 -11.79
N THR A 67 10.37 23.23 -11.46
CA THR A 67 10.14 22.73 -10.10
C THR A 67 9.51 21.33 -10.13
N PRO A 68 10.04 20.36 -9.38
CA PRO A 68 9.46 19.01 -9.32
C PRO A 68 8.10 19.02 -8.63
N LEU A 69 7.20 18.11 -9.06
CA LEU A 69 5.86 17.98 -8.48
C LEU A 69 5.90 17.40 -7.06
N ILE A 70 6.97 16.67 -6.72
CA ILE A 70 7.28 16.21 -5.36
C ILE A 70 8.63 16.80 -4.97
N ILE A 71 8.63 17.70 -3.99
CA ILE A 71 9.83 18.38 -3.51
C ILE A 71 10.47 17.55 -2.39
N THR A 72 11.71 17.11 -2.59
CA THR A 72 12.47 16.30 -1.61
C THR A 72 13.79 16.94 -1.17
N GLY A 73 13.93 18.27 -1.31
CA GLY A 73 15.16 19.01 -0.93
C GLY A 73 16.07 19.38 -2.10
N THR A 74 15.53 19.41 -3.33
CA THR A 74 16.27 19.83 -4.54
C THR A 74 15.87 21.22 -5.04
N ALA A 75 14.90 21.88 -4.38
CA ALA A 75 14.37 23.18 -4.79
C ALA A 75 15.15 24.35 -4.14
N LEU A 76 15.31 25.45 -4.88
CA LEU A 76 16.11 26.63 -4.50
C LEU A 76 15.61 27.37 -3.24
N GLU A 77 14.32 27.28 -2.93
CA GLU A 77 13.71 27.80 -1.70
C GLU A 77 13.12 26.65 -0.87
N GLU A 78 13.85 26.24 0.17
CA GLU A 78 13.42 25.13 1.01
C GLU A 78 12.37 25.58 2.03
N GLN A 79 11.13 25.11 1.88
CA GLN A 79 10.14 25.10 2.94
C GLN A 79 10.18 23.74 3.65
N PRO A 80 10.65 23.65 4.91
CA PRO A 80 10.93 22.36 5.57
C PRO A 80 9.72 21.42 5.63
N GLY A 81 8.51 21.98 5.82
CA GLY A 81 7.27 21.21 5.84
C GLY A 81 6.93 20.56 4.50
N ILE A 82 7.21 21.25 3.38
CA ILE A 82 6.96 20.74 2.03
C ILE A 82 7.96 19.62 1.71
N VAL A 83 9.24 19.84 2.01
CA VAL A 83 10.29 18.82 1.84
C VAL A 83 9.94 17.57 2.63
N LEU A 84 9.55 17.72 3.90
CA LEU A 84 9.16 16.60 4.75
C LEU A 84 7.95 15.84 4.17
N ALA A 85 6.92 16.54 3.68
CA ALA A 85 5.77 15.90 3.04
C ALA A 85 6.18 15.09 1.80
N GLY A 86 7.06 15.63 0.96
CA GLY A 86 7.58 14.95 -0.23
C GLY A 86 8.42 13.72 0.11
N LEU A 87 9.29 13.81 1.12
CA LEU A 87 10.09 12.68 1.61
C LEU A 87 9.21 11.55 2.18
N ILE A 88 8.21 11.90 3.01
CA ILE A 88 7.25 10.93 3.54
C ILE A 88 6.51 10.25 2.40
N TRP A 89 6.02 11.02 1.43
CA TRP A 89 5.26 10.48 0.32
C TRP A 89 6.09 9.56 -0.57
N LEU A 90 7.29 10.00 -0.97
CA LEU A 90 8.17 9.23 -1.84
C LEU A 90 8.68 7.96 -1.15
N TYR A 91 9.35 8.08 0.00
CA TYR A 91 9.96 6.91 0.64
C TYR A 91 8.94 6.02 1.35
N GLY A 92 7.89 6.62 1.92
CA GLY A 92 6.79 5.85 2.50
C GLY A 92 6.10 4.97 1.46
N GLN A 93 6.08 5.36 0.19
CA GLN A 93 5.44 4.59 -0.86
C GLN A 93 6.08 3.22 -1.07
N ALA A 94 7.40 3.12 -0.96
CA ALA A 94 8.10 1.84 -0.99
C ALA A 94 7.67 0.95 0.20
N ALA A 95 7.61 1.54 1.41
CA ALA A 95 7.21 0.82 2.61
C ALA A 95 5.76 0.29 2.53
N VAL A 96 4.81 1.12 2.10
CA VAL A 96 3.40 0.68 1.97
C VAL A 96 3.18 -0.29 0.82
N THR A 97 4.04 -0.30 -0.19
CA THR A 97 4.01 -1.33 -1.25
C THR A 97 4.33 -2.71 -0.66
N VAL A 98 5.39 -2.82 0.15
CA VAL A 98 5.72 -4.06 0.86
C VAL A 98 4.58 -4.45 1.81
N LEU A 99 4.07 -3.50 2.57
CA LEU A 99 2.95 -3.73 3.49
C LEU A 99 1.71 -4.27 2.75
N ALA A 100 1.35 -3.68 1.61
CA ALA A 100 0.20 -4.12 0.82
C ALA A 100 0.34 -5.58 0.38
N VAL A 101 1.53 -5.99 -0.10
CA VAL A 101 1.80 -7.39 -0.46
C VAL A 101 1.63 -8.33 0.74
N LEU A 102 2.15 -7.94 1.90
CA LEU A 102 2.02 -8.73 3.14
C LEU A 102 0.57 -8.85 3.60
N LEU A 103 -0.20 -7.76 3.56
CA LEU A 103 -1.61 -7.74 3.89
C LEU A 103 -2.42 -8.63 2.95
N THR A 104 -2.24 -8.49 1.63
CA THR A 104 -2.90 -9.33 0.62
C THR A 104 -2.60 -10.81 0.84
N ARG A 105 -1.33 -11.18 1.04
CA ARG A 105 -0.93 -12.57 1.33
C ARG A 105 -1.58 -13.08 2.62
N ARG A 106 -1.65 -12.25 3.65
CA ARG A 106 -2.24 -12.62 4.95
C ARG A 106 -3.74 -12.87 4.84
N VAL A 107 -4.46 -12.06 4.06
CA VAL A 107 -5.89 -12.26 3.79
C VAL A 107 -6.11 -13.55 3.02
N GLN A 108 -5.41 -13.76 1.90
CA GLN A 108 -5.54 -14.99 1.10
C GLN A 108 -5.15 -16.26 1.88
N ALA A 109 -4.14 -16.17 2.76
CA ALA A 109 -3.76 -17.30 3.61
C ALA A 109 -4.84 -17.66 4.64
N ARG A 110 -5.57 -16.67 5.16
CA ARG A 110 -6.70 -16.91 6.06
C ARG A 110 -7.88 -17.56 5.33
N GLU A 111 -8.20 -17.06 4.14
CA GLU A 111 -9.25 -17.60 3.29
C GLU A 111 -8.98 -19.08 2.94
N ARG A 112 -7.76 -19.42 2.50
CA ARG A 112 -7.39 -20.82 2.22
C ARG A 112 -7.53 -21.75 3.43
N ARG A 113 -7.21 -21.28 4.63
CA ARG A 113 -7.37 -22.07 5.86
C ARG A 113 -8.83 -22.32 6.17
N PHE A 114 -9.66 -21.29 6.09
CA PHE A 114 -11.10 -21.39 6.31
C PHE A 114 -11.76 -22.36 5.33
N LEU A 115 -11.41 -22.29 4.04
CA LEU A 115 -11.92 -23.23 3.03
C LEU A 115 -11.45 -24.67 3.28
N ALA A 116 -10.22 -24.87 3.76
CA ALA A 116 -9.71 -26.19 4.12
C ALA A 116 -10.43 -26.80 5.34
N GLU A 117 -10.73 -25.97 6.35
CA GLU A 117 -11.49 -26.36 7.53
C GLU A 117 -12.94 -26.77 7.17
N GLN A 118 -13.60 -26.02 6.28
CA GLN A 118 -14.93 -26.38 5.77
C GLN A 118 -14.92 -27.69 4.99
N ALA A 119 -13.97 -27.85 4.06
CA ALA A 119 -13.84 -29.08 3.28
C ALA A 119 -13.63 -30.32 4.17
N ALA A 120 -12.83 -30.20 5.24
CA ALA A 120 -12.62 -31.27 6.19
C ALA A 120 -13.89 -31.63 6.99
N ALA A 121 -14.74 -30.65 7.30
CA ALA A 121 -16.00 -30.88 8.00
C ALA A 121 -17.08 -31.51 7.11
N GLU A 122 -17.05 -31.24 5.80
CA GLU A 122 -17.98 -31.81 4.82
C GLU A 122 -17.62 -33.23 4.36
N MET A 123 -16.38 -33.68 4.58
CA MET A 123 -15.99 -35.05 4.21
C MET A 123 -16.77 -36.09 5.03
N PRO A 124 -17.49 -37.04 4.37
CA PRO A 124 -18.16 -38.12 5.06
C PRO A 124 -17.15 -38.91 5.90
N THR A 125 -17.52 -39.27 7.14
CA THR A 125 -16.69 -40.18 7.95
C THR A 125 -16.45 -41.47 7.15
N PRO A 126 -15.21 -41.97 7.04
CA PRO A 126 -14.94 -43.26 6.42
C PRO A 126 -15.86 -44.31 7.03
N TYR A 127 -16.50 -45.13 6.18
CA TYR A 127 -17.39 -46.20 6.64
C TYR A 127 -16.67 -47.01 7.74
N PRO A 128 -17.28 -47.20 8.92
CA PRO A 128 -16.63 -47.96 9.97
C PRO A 128 -16.29 -49.37 9.44
N PRO A 129 -15.14 -49.95 9.84
CA PRO A 129 -14.78 -51.30 9.41
C PRO A 129 -15.91 -52.27 9.79
N PRO A 130 -16.17 -53.32 8.97
CA PRO A 130 -17.18 -54.31 9.32
C PRO A 130 -16.86 -54.91 10.68
N TYR A 131 -17.88 -55.01 11.55
CA TYR A 131 -17.75 -55.59 12.88
C TYR A 131 -17.08 -56.98 12.80
N PRO A 132 -16.13 -57.31 13.69
CA PRO A 132 -15.67 -58.68 13.83
C PRO A 132 -16.86 -59.52 14.35
N GLY A 133 -17.26 -60.51 13.54
CA GLY A 133 -18.27 -61.50 13.90
C GLY A 133 -17.75 -62.58 14.85
#